data_AF-A0A3S8UPP6-F1
#
_entry.id   AF-A0A3S8UPP6-F1
#
_cell.length_a   1.000
_cell.length_b   1.000
_cell.length_c   1.000
_cell.angle_alpha   90.00
_cell.angle_beta   90.00
_cell.angle_gamma   90.00
#
_symmetry.space_group_name_H-M   'P 1'
#
loop_
_entity.id
_entity.type
_entity.pdbx_description
1 polymer ?
#
loop_
_entity_poly.entity_id
_entity_poly.type
_entity_poly.pdbx_seq_one_letter_code
_entity_poly.pdbx_strand_id
1 'polypeptide(L)'
;MEPAMRSFRCFIPALLAAAGLLPTVGQADDCQVSLSQPQADFGRFNRTTLIKHAQELELGTRSVGLTVTCAQAQDLSLFFRAAQHNGTRFALGDQGSFAVRLDQALLDGAHVEVGRFSAPGQAPQASGRALDWLPQTWLAPLRAGQALPGRVFSARLEVKGWGLPAMLGLTDALSLRAAGQVEAAGGKGHLDVMAAIAPIACTPQLGNGGVVDFGRIPARQLLQEAGSRWQRSVSLSVHCDAPTRFALSARDNRSASVRHFPGLVDPTLLFGVGRTRAGQALGAYAVSFDSVLADGASVSALQAPFGALQWLSPSGPAYLAPDRRLLGFAQGNARQAGPTAMSQLNASLAVELFLPAAGALSLNEEAPIDGAATLEIIYL
;
A
#
# COMPACT_ATOMS: atom_id res chain seq x y z
N MET A 1 -16.97 -111.31 3.40
CA MET A 1 -17.96 -110.29 3.03
C MET A 1 -17.24 -109.27 2.16
N GLU A 2 -17.55 -109.30 0.87
CA GLU A 2 -17.20 -108.32 -0.17
C GLU A 2 -17.68 -106.88 0.17
N PRO A 3 -17.28 -105.81 -0.55
CA PRO A 3 -15.91 -105.38 -0.90
C PRO A 3 -15.78 -103.82 -0.85
N ALA A 4 -14.80 -103.26 -1.60
CA ALA A 4 -14.62 -101.88 -2.08
C ALA A 4 -13.50 -101.07 -1.39
N MET A 5 -12.31 -100.97 -2.01
CA MET A 5 -11.92 -99.99 -3.07
C MET A 5 -11.73 -98.57 -2.54
N ARG A 6 -10.71 -97.79 -2.90
CA ARG A 6 -9.46 -97.94 -3.66
C ARG A 6 -8.72 -96.61 -3.40
N SER A 7 -7.41 -96.66 -3.27
CA SER A 7 -6.50 -95.52 -3.39
C SER A 7 -6.70 -94.78 -4.70
N PHE A 8 -6.49 -93.46 -4.79
CA PHE A 8 -5.68 -92.89 -5.89
C PHE A 8 -5.19 -91.47 -5.61
N ARG A 9 -4.00 -91.24 -6.16
CA ARG A 9 -3.04 -90.14 -6.03
C ARG A 9 -3.58 -88.77 -6.44
N CYS A 10 -3.10 -87.76 -5.72
CA CYS A 10 -3.25 -86.34 -6.02
C CYS A 10 -2.36 -85.95 -7.21
N PHE A 11 -2.95 -85.47 -8.30
CA PHE A 11 -2.27 -84.89 -9.45
C PHE A 11 -2.74 -83.44 -9.61
N ILE A 12 -1.79 -82.52 -9.58
CA ILE A 12 -1.94 -81.07 -9.78
C ILE A 12 -2.11 -80.80 -11.29
N PRO A 13 -3.12 -80.05 -11.76
CA PRO A 13 -3.12 -79.55 -13.12
C PRO A 13 -2.49 -78.15 -13.17
N ALA A 14 -1.54 -77.98 -14.08
CA ALA A 14 -0.99 -76.69 -14.50
C ALA A 14 -1.99 -75.99 -15.43
N LEU A 15 -2.45 -74.80 -15.05
CA LEU A 15 -3.24 -73.91 -15.92
C LEU A 15 -2.30 -73.05 -16.77
N LEU A 16 -2.42 -73.14 -18.10
CA LEU A 16 -1.84 -72.19 -19.05
C LEU A 16 -2.55 -70.83 -18.94
N ALA A 17 -1.82 -69.76 -18.64
CA ALA A 17 -2.30 -68.39 -18.71
C ALA A 17 -1.98 -67.78 -20.09
N ALA A 18 -3.01 -67.49 -20.88
CA ALA A 18 -2.91 -66.70 -22.09
C ALA A 18 -2.72 -65.22 -21.73
N ALA A 19 -1.53 -64.68 -22.01
CA ALA A 19 -1.24 -63.25 -21.86
C ALA A 19 -1.87 -62.47 -23.02
N GLY A 20 -3.08 -61.95 -22.79
CA GLY A 20 -3.69 -60.95 -23.67
C GLY A 20 -2.96 -59.61 -23.54
N LEU A 21 -2.46 -59.10 -24.67
CA LEU A 21 -1.98 -57.71 -24.78
C LEU A 21 -3.16 -56.76 -24.55
N LEU A 22 -3.17 -56.08 -23.41
CA LEU A 22 -4.03 -54.91 -23.20
C LEU A 22 -3.48 -53.75 -24.03
N PRO A 23 -4.30 -53.03 -24.82
CA PRO A 23 -3.85 -51.80 -25.44
C PRO A 23 -3.58 -50.77 -24.34
N THR A 24 -2.38 -50.20 -24.34
CA THR A 24 -2.05 -49.01 -23.56
C THR A 24 -2.94 -47.87 -24.04
N VAL A 25 -3.83 -47.39 -23.17
CA VAL A 25 -4.53 -46.13 -23.38
C VAL A 25 -3.46 -45.05 -23.49
N GLY A 26 -3.32 -44.44 -24.67
CA GLY A 26 -2.36 -43.36 -24.88
C GLY A 26 -2.61 -42.23 -23.88
N GLN A 27 -1.55 -41.78 -23.20
CA GLN A 27 -1.58 -40.49 -22.54
C GLN A 27 -1.96 -39.45 -23.59
N ALA A 28 -3.02 -38.68 -23.32
CA ALA A 28 -3.29 -37.50 -24.10
C ALA A 28 -2.08 -36.57 -23.98
N ASP A 29 -1.57 -36.07 -25.11
CA ASP A 29 -0.54 -35.04 -25.13
C ASP A 29 -1.14 -33.75 -24.53
N ASP A 30 -1.00 -33.59 -23.21
CA ASP A 30 -1.48 -32.42 -22.49
C ASP A 30 -0.83 -31.16 -23.07
N CYS A 31 -1.62 -30.15 -23.42
CA CYS A 31 -1.07 -28.87 -23.88
C CYS A 31 -0.24 -28.23 -22.75
N GLN A 32 0.80 -27.50 -23.12
CA GLN A 32 1.48 -26.60 -22.20
C GLN A 32 0.77 -25.25 -22.19
N VAL A 33 0.29 -24.82 -21.02
CA VAL A 33 -0.28 -23.49 -20.80
C VAL A 33 0.74 -22.64 -20.07
N SER A 34 1.09 -21.50 -20.65
CA SER A 34 2.04 -20.54 -20.09
C SER A 34 1.44 -19.14 -20.04
N LEU A 35 1.78 -18.42 -18.98
CA LEU A 35 1.46 -17.01 -18.80
C LEU A 35 2.77 -16.22 -18.77
N SER A 36 2.82 -15.06 -19.43
CA SER A 36 4.03 -14.22 -19.48
C SER A 36 4.50 -13.79 -18.09
N GLN A 37 3.54 -13.63 -17.18
CA GLN A 37 3.76 -13.41 -15.76
C GLN A 37 2.65 -14.17 -15.02
N PRO A 38 2.98 -15.01 -14.02
CA PRO A 38 1.99 -15.75 -13.25
C PRO A 38 1.24 -14.86 -12.25
N GLN A 39 1.42 -13.54 -12.29
CA GLN A 39 0.83 -12.59 -11.36
C GLN A 39 0.29 -11.34 -12.07
N ALA A 40 -0.90 -10.91 -11.66
CA ALA A 40 -1.48 -9.61 -11.93
C ALA A 40 -1.56 -8.84 -10.60
N ASP A 41 -0.48 -8.12 -10.28
CA ASP A 41 -0.40 -7.28 -9.07
C ASP A 41 -0.87 -5.85 -9.39
N PHE A 42 -2.01 -5.45 -8.83
CA PHE A 42 -2.52 -4.08 -8.95
C PHE A 42 -1.68 -3.07 -8.16
N GLY A 43 -0.90 -3.53 -7.18
CA GLY A 43 -0.03 -2.73 -6.34
C GLY A 43 -0.63 -2.42 -4.98
N ARG A 44 0.01 -1.45 -4.30
CA ARG A 44 -0.44 -0.94 -3.01
C ARG A 44 -1.19 0.38 -3.21
N PHE A 45 -2.34 0.48 -2.57
CA PHE A 45 -3.21 1.65 -2.59
C PHE A 45 -3.38 2.21 -1.19
N ASN A 46 -3.81 3.46 -1.11
CA ASN A 46 -4.30 4.06 0.12
C ASN A 46 -5.61 4.84 -0.15
N ARG A 47 -6.18 5.45 0.90
CA ARG A 47 -7.42 6.22 0.78
C ARG A 47 -7.34 7.46 -0.14
N THR A 48 -6.16 8.04 -0.35
CA THR A 48 -5.98 9.24 -1.19
C THR A 48 -5.75 8.89 -2.67
N THR A 49 -5.25 7.70 -2.98
CA THR A 49 -4.96 7.25 -4.36
C THR A 49 -6.12 6.49 -5.00
N LEU A 50 -7.06 5.96 -4.22
CA LEU A 50 -8.20 5.20 -4.75
C LEU A 50 -9.25 6.14 -5.34
N ILE A 51 -9.47 6.00 -6.64
CA ILE A 51 -10.52 6.74 -7.35
C ILE A 51 -11.83 5.98 -7.16
N LYS A 52 -12.80 6.65 -6.51
CA LYS A 52 -14.16 6.14 -6.40
C LYS A 52 -14.93 6.44 -7.68
N HIS A 53 -15.41 5.40 -8.36
CA HIS A 53 -16.30 5.53 -9.51
C HIS A 53 -17.53 4.64 -9.33
N ALA A 54 -18.73 5.20 -9.48
CA ALA A 54 -19.98 4.45 -9.42
C ALA A 54 -20.13 3.51 -8.18
N GLN A 55 -19.69 3.98 -7.01
CA GLN A 55 -19.65 3.22 -5.74
C GLN A 55 -18.66 2.05 -5.67
N GLU A 56 -17.71 1.94 -6.59
CA GLU A 56 -16.60 1.00 -6.53
C GLU A 56 -15.27 1.77 -6.49
N LEU A 57 -14.22 1.15 -5.95
CA LEU A 57 -12.85 1.65 -5.99
C LEU A 57 -12.15 0.97 -7.16
N GLU A 58 -11.68 1.72 -8.16
CA GLU A 58 -10.94 1.12 -9.26
C GLU A 58 -9.49 0.82 -8.85
N LEU A 59 -9.09 -0.46 -8.94
CA LEU A 59 -7.72 -0.91 -8.65
C LEU A 59 -6.82 -0.88 -9.91
N GLY A 60 -7.40 -0.54 -11.06
CA GLY A 60 -6.70 -0.44 -12.34
C GLY A 60 -6.78 -1.73 -13.19
N THR A 61 -5.93 -1.77 -14.22
CA THR A 61 -5.89 -2.86 -15.21
C THR A 61 -4.46 -3.38 -15.36
N ARG A 62 -4.31 -4.71 -15.40
CA ARG A 62 -3.05 -5.40 -15.69
C ARG A 62 -3.18 -6.26 -16.94
N SER A 63 -2.07 -6.45 -17.64
CA SER A 63 -2.04 -7.22 -18.88
C SER A 63 -1.08 -8.39 -18.77
N VAL A 64 -1.55 -9.58 -19.10
CA VAL A 64 -0.79 -10.83 -19.05
C VAL A 64 -0.91 -11.55 -20.39
N GLY A 65 0.21 -11.95 -20.99
CA GLY A 65 0.18 -12.77 -22.19
C GLY A 65 -0.15 -14.22 -21.85
N LEU A 66 -1.09 -14.82 -22.56
CA LEU A 66 -1.43 -16.25 -22.49
C LEU A 66 -0.90 -16.95 -23.74
N THR A 67 -0.27 -18.10 -23.58
CA THR A 67 0.12 -18.98 -24.69
C THR A 67 -0.17 -20.43 -24.33
N VAL A 68 -0.92 -21.10 -25.20
CA VAL A 68 -1.22 -22.53 -25.13
C VAL A 68 -0.56 -23.21 -26.32
N THR A 69 0.27 -24.22 -26.06
CA THR A 69 1.00 -24.96 -27.10
C THR A 69 0.73 -26.45 -26.95
N CYS A 70 0.32 -27.09 -28.04
CA CYS A 70 -0.01 -28.51 -28.08
C CYS A 70 0.84 -29.23 -29.14
N ALA A 71 1.10 -30.52 -28.92
CA ALA A 71 1.88 -31.33 -29.85
C ALA A 71 1.18 -31.43 -31.23
N GLN A 72 -0.14 -31.65 -31.21
CA GLN A 72 -0.99 -31.82 -32.38
C GLN A 72 -2.12 -30.79 -32.43
N ALA A 73 -2.72 -30.61 -33.60
CA ALA A 73 -3.85 -29.70 -33.76
C ALA A 73 -5.10 -30.30 -33.11
N GLN A 74 -5.69 -29.60 -32.15
CA GLN A 74 -6.84 -30.08 -31.39
C GLN A 74 -7.74 -28.94 -30.91
N ASP A 75 -8.86 -29.28 -30.27
CA ASP A 75 -9.76 -28.29 -29.66
C ASP A 75 -9.04 -27.52 -28.56
N LEU A 76 -9.01 -26.20 -28.70
CA LEU A 76 -8.41 -25.24 -27.76
C LEU A 76 -9.48 -24.49 -26.98
N SER A 77 -10.49 -25.21 -26.51
CA SER A 77 -11.45 -24.71 -25.54
C SER A 77 -10.75 -24.45 -24.20
N LEU A 78 -10.81 -23.20 -23.77
CA LEU A 78 -10.19 -22.67 -22.57
C LEU A 78 -11.24 -22.50 -21.47
N PHE A 79 -10.88 -22.82 -20.24
CA PHE A 79 -11.66 -22.50 -19.04
C PHE A 79 -10.82 -21.72 -18.04
N PHE A 80 -11.39 -20.68 -17.42
CA PHE A 80 -10.73 -19.96 -16.33
C PHE A 80 -11.44 -20.23 -15.01
N ARG A 81 -10.73 -20.88 -14.09
CA ARG A 81 -11.21 -21.27 -12.77
C ARG A 81 -10.69 -20.29 -11.72
N ALA A 82 -11.61 -19.61 -11.05
CA ALA A 82 -11.33 -18.79 -9.87
C ALA A 82 -12.59 -18.70 -9.00
N ALA A 83 -12.45 -18.22 -7.76
CA ALA A 83 -13.60 -17.93 -6.90
C ALA A 83 -14.52 -16.90 -7.55
N GLN A 84 -15.84 -17.07 -7.44
CA GLN A 84 -16.81 -16.22 -8.11
C GLN A 84 -17.28 -15.10 -7.19
N HIS A 85 -17.49 -13.91 -7.75
CA HIS A 85 -18.12 -12.80 -7.04
C HIS A 85 -19.59 -12.65 -7.46
N ASN A 86 -19.84 -12.71 -8.78
CA ASN A 86 -21.17 -12.70 -9.38
C ASN A 86 -21.11 -13.33 -10.79
N GLY A 87 -22.17 -13.22 -11.59
CA GLY A 87 -22.21 -13.79 -12.95
C GLY A 87 -21.27 -13.16 -13.98
N THR A 88 -20.57 -12.07 -13.66
CA THR A 88 -19.68 -11.36 -14.59
C THR A 88 -18.26 -11.14 -14.06
N ARG A 89 -18.01 -11.36 -12.76
CA ARG A 89 -16.73 -11.10 -12.11
C ARG A 89 -16.33 -12.22 -11.15
N PHE A 90 -15.03 -12.37 -10.97
CA PHE A 90 -14.39 -13.23 -9.99
C PHE A 90 -14.12 -12.48 -8.68
N ALA A 91 -14.03 -13.19 -7.57
CA ALA A 91 -13.77 -12.62 -6.25
C ALA A 91 -12.29 -12.29 -6.07
N LEU A 92 -11.99 -11.14 -5.46
CA LEU A 92 -10.64 -10.70 -5.08
C LEU A 92 -10.60 -10.52 -3.56
N GLY A 93 -10.36 -11.61 -2.84
CA GLY A 93 -10.63 -11.68 -1.40
C GLY A 93 -12.09 -11.35 -1.08
N ASP A 94 -12.34 -10.92 0.17
CA ASP A 94 -13.70 -10.61 0.64
C ASP A 94 -14.16 -9.20 0.27
N GLN A 95 -13.23 -8.34 -0.15
CA GLN A 95 -13.47 -6.90 -0.30
C GLN A 95 -13.26 -6.40 -1.74
N GLY A 96 -13.14 -7.30 -2.71
CA GLY A 96 -12.89 -6.93 -4.10
C GLY A 96 -13.44 -7.92 -5.10
N SER A 97 -13.38 -7.51 -6.36
CA SER A 97 -13.69 -8.36 -7.50
C SER A 97 -12.77 -8.02 -8.67
N PHE A 98 -12.63 -8.94 -9.63
CA PHE A 98 -11.91 -8.69 -10.86
C PHE A 98 -12.61 -9.32 -12.06
N ALA A 99 -12.39 -8.74 -13.24
CA ALA A 99 -12.85 -9.26 -14.52
C ALA A 99 -11.63 -9.58 -15.37
N VAL A 100 -11.76 -10.62 -16.19
CA VAL A 100 -10.76 -11.02 -17.18
C VAL A 100 -11.37 -10.83 -18.55
N ARG A 101 -10.65 -10.13 -19.42
CA ARG A 101 -11.01 -9.95 -20.83
C ARG A 101 -9.88 -10.50 -21.68
N LEU A 102 -10.22 -11.26 -22.71
CA LEU A 102 -9.26 -11.81 -23.66
C LEU A 102 -9.34 -11.02 -24.96
N ASP A 103 -8.21 -10.54 -25.45
CA ASP A 103 -8.10 -9.88 -26.75
C ASP A 103 -6.81 -10.27 -27.50
N GLN A 104 -6.64 -9.72 -28.71
CA GLN A 104 -5.46 -9.96 -29.55
C GLN A 104 -5.19 -11.46 -29.80
N ALA A 105 -6.27 -12.23 -29.95
CA ALA A 105 -6.17 -13.67 -30.15
C ALA A 105 -5.56 -14.03 -31.51
N LEU A 106 -4.59 -14.95 -31.46
CA LEU A 106 -3.95 -15.59 -32.60
C LEU A 106 -4.07 -17.11 -32.45
N LEU A 107 -4.40 -17.79 -33.54
CA LEU A 107 -4.36 -19.24 -33.66
C LEU A 107 -3.38 -19.60 -34.78
N ASP A 108 -2.35 -20.36 -34.45
CA ASP A 108 -1.28 -20.76 -35.37
C ASP A 108 -0.69 -19.56 -36.15
N GLY A 109 -0.59 -18.41 -35.49
CA GLY A 109 -0.07 -17.15 -36.04
C GLY A 109 -1.09 -16.27 -36.80
N ALA A 110 -2.33 -16.74 -37.00
CA ALA A 110 -3.38 -15.97 -37.67
C ALA A 110 -4.37 -15.36 -36.68
N HIS A 111 -4.81 -14.12 -36.93
CA HIS A 111 -5.87 -13.49 -36.14
C HIS A 111 -7.18 -14.28 -36.21
N VAL A 112 -7.79 -14.47 -35.04
CA VAL A 112 -9.07 -15.16 -34.86
C VAL A 112 -9.99 -14.33 -33.97
N GLU A 113 -11.28 -14.57 -34.09
CA GLU A 113 -12.22 -14.15 -33.05
C GLU A 113 -12.20 -15.16 -31.91
N VAL A 114 -12.81 -14.80 -30.80
CA VAL A 114 -12.99 -15.68 -29.65
C VAL A 114 -14.48 -15.79 -29.41
N GLY A 115 -14.95 -17.01 -29.19
CA GLY A 115 -16.33 -17.32 -28.82
C GLY A 115 -16.44 -17.65 -27.35
N ARG A 116 -17.56 -17.30 -26.72
CA ARG A 116 -17.91 -17.74 -25.35
C ARG A 116 -19.05 -18.74 -25.39
N PHE A 117 -18.92 -19.82 -24.64
CA PHE A 117 -19.83 -20.97 -24.65
C PHE A 117 -20.16 -21.42 -23.23
N SER A 118 -21.32 -22.07 -23.04
CA SER A 118 -21.64 -22.70 -21.75
C SER A 118 -20.93 -24.06 -21.58
N ALA A 119 -20.66 -24.76 -22.67
CA ALA A 119 -19.83 -25.95 -22.72
C ALA A 119 -19.15 -26.10 -24.10
N PRO A 120 -18.00 -26.80 -24.20
CA PRO A 120 -17.38 -27.12 -25.48
C PRO A 120 -18.36 -27.85 -26.41
N GLY A 121 -18.31 -27.55 -27.71
CA GLY A 121 -19.17 -28.14 -28.74
C GLY A 121 -20.58 -27.52 -28.86
N GLN A 122 -20.94 -26.55 -28.03
CA GLN A 122 -22.19 -25.79 -28.17
C GLN A 122 -22.03 -24.59 -29.11
N ALA A 123 -23.15 -23.95 -29.49
CA ALA A 123 -23.12 -22.69 -30.23
C ALA A 123 -22.60 -21.54 -29.34
N PRO A 124 -21.85 -20.57 -29.90
CA PRO A 124 -21.33 -19.45 -29.13
C PRO A 124 -22.47 -18.53 -28.68
N GLN A 125 -22.45 -18.15 -27.39
CA GLN A 125 -23.38 -17.17 -26.81
C GLN A 125 -22.97 -15.73 -27.16
N ALA A 126 -21.68 -15.51 -27.38
CA ALA A 126 -21.12 -14.25 -27.83
C ALA A 126 -19.80 -14.53 -28.56
N SER A 127 -19.43 -13.67 -29.50
CA SER A 127 -18.14 -13.71 -30.18
C SER A 127 -17.59 -12.32 -30.47
N GLY A 128 -16.27 -12.22 -30.65
CA GLY A 128 -15.63 -11.00 -31.11
C GLY A 128 -14.11 -11.04 -30.97
N ARG A 129 -13.44 -9.94 -31.33
CA ARG A 129 -11.97 -9.79 -31.22
C ARG A 129 -11.48 -9.55 -29.80
N ALA A 130 -12.37 -9.14 -28.92
CA ALA A 130 -12.09 -8.89 -27.51
C ALA A 130 -13.33 -9.25 -26.69
N LEU A 131 -13.22 -10.25 -25.81
CA LEU A 131 -14.37 -10.84 -25.14
C LEU A 131 -14.10 -11.08 -23.65
N ASP A 132 -15.09 -10.74 -22.82
CA ASP A 132 -15.02 -10.97 -21.38
C ASP A 132 -15.12 -12.47 -21.08
N TRP A 133 -14.24 -12.96 -20.23
CA TRP A 133 -14.24 -14.32 -19.73
C TRP A 133 -15.10 -14.40 -18.48
N LEU A 134 -16.38 -14.72 -18.66
CA LEU A 134 -17.31 -14.78 -17.53
C LEU A 134 -17.09 -16.06 -16.71
N PRO A 135 -17.41 -16.04 -15.40
CA PRO A 135 -17.44 -17.25 -14.59
C PRO A 135 -18.28 -18.36 -15.21
N GLN A 136 -17.82 -19.61 -15.07
CA GLN A 136 -18.51 -20.81 -15.59
C GLN A 136 -18.70 -20.83 -17.12
N THR A 137 -17.88 -20.10 -17.87
CA THR A 137 -17.93 -20.11 -19.33
C THR A 137 -16.61 -20.56 -19.94
N TRP A 138 -16.71 -21.13 -21.14
CA TRP A 138 -15.58 -21.55 -21.96
C TRP A 138 -15.31 -20.52 -23.03
N LEU A 139 -14.04 -20.31 -23.37
CA LEU A 139 -13.62 -19.53 -24.53
C LEU A 139 -12.94 -20.43 -25.56
N ALA A 140 -13.18 -20.23 -26.85
CA ALA A 140 -12.46 -20.94 -27.91
C ALA A 140 -12.21 -20.03 -29.12
N PRO A 141 -11.13 -20.26 -29.89
CA PRO A 141 -10.88 -19.52 -31.12
C PRO A 141 -11.96 -19.83 -32.17
N LEU A 142 -12.45 -18.78 -32.82
CA LEU A 142 -13.51 -18.82 -33.81
C LEU A 142 -13.06 -18.26 -35.16
N ARG A 143 -13.61 -18.82 -36.24
CA ARG A 143 -13.63 -18.21 -37.57
C ARG A 143 -14.98 -18.45 -38.22
N ALA A 144 -15.59 -17.37 -38.72
CA ALA A 144 -16.94 -17.41 -39.29
C ALA A 144 -17.97 -18.10 -38.36
N GLY A 145 -17.84 -17.87 -37.03
CA GLY A 145 -18.75 -18.44 -36.02
C GLY A 145 -18.51 -19.90 -35.64
N GLN A 146 -17.52 -20.59 -36.23
CA GLN A 146 -17.19 -21.98 -35.93
C GLN A 146 -15.88 -22.10 -35.15
N ALA A 147 -15.85 -22.98 -34.16
CA ALA A 147 -14.65 -23.28 -33.38
C ALA A 147 -13.59 -23.95 -34.25
N LEU A 148 -12.35 -23.52 -34.10
CA LEU A 148 -11.23 -24.01 -34.88
C LEU A 148 -10.28 -24.86 -34.01
N PRO A 149 -9.86 -26.05 -34.48
CA PRO A 149 -8.71 -26.72 -33.87
C PRO A 149 -7.41 -25.99 -34.24
N GLY A 150 -6.39 -26.09 -33.40
CA GLY A 150 -5.05 -25.57 -33.69
C GLY A 150 -4.00 -26.09 -32.74
N ARG A 151 -2.75 -25.66 -32.94
CA ARG A 151 -1.60 -26.11 -32.14
C ARG A 151 -1.11 -25.06 -31.17
N VAL A 152 -1.10 -23.80 -31.59
CA VAL A 152 -0.61 -22.67 -30.80
C VAL A 152 -1.69 -21.61 -30.74
N PHE A 153 -2.21 -21.36 -29.54
CA PHE A 153 -3.09 -20.23 -29.27
C PHE A 153 -2.38 -19.22 -28.40
N SER A 154 -2.38 -17.96 -28.80
CA SER A 154 -1.85 -16.86 -27.99
C SER A 154 -2.84 -15.72 -27.92
N ALA A 155 -2.95 -15.10 -26.75
CA ALA A 155 -3.82 -13.96 -26.54
C ALA A 155 -3.30 -13.07 -25.41
N ARG A 156 -3.88 -11.89 -25.28
CA ARG A 156 -3.62 -10.99 -24.16
C ARG A 156 -4.82 -11.01 -23.21
N LEU A 157 -4.54 -11.26 -21.94
CA LEU A 157 -5.52 -11.17 -20.86
C LEU A 157 -5.42 -9.78 -20.24
N GLU A 158 -6.50 -9.01 -20.29
CA GLU A 158 -6.68 -7.80 -19.50
C GLU A 158 -7.43 -8.15 -18.21
N VAL A 159 -6.79 -7.92 -17.08
CA VAL A 159 -7.32 -8.16 -15.74
C VAL A 159 -7.65 -6.81 -15.13
N LYS A 160 -8.94 -6.48 -14.97
CA LYS A 160 -9.39 -5.24 -14.33
C LYS A 160 -9.91 -5.53 -12.92
N GLY A 161 -9.46 -4.76 -11.94
CA GLY A 161 -9.77 -4.96 -10.52
C GLY A 161 -10.64 -3.85 -9.94
N TRP A 162 -11.53 -4.23 -9.02
CA TRP A 162 -12.37 -3.33 -8.24
C TRP A 162 -12.36 -3.71 -6.77
N GLY A 163 -12.60 -2.69 -5.95
CA GLY A 163 -12.68 -2.78 -4.51
C GLY A 163 -13.97 -2.21 -3.94
N LEU A 164 -14.38 -2.69 -2.76
CA LEU A 164 -15.51 -2.16 -2.00
C LEU A 164 -15.14 -0.84 -1.30
N PRO A 165 -16.05 0.16 -1.24
CA PRO A 165 -15.82 1.43 -0.54
C PRO A 165 -15.48 1.28 0.94
N ALA A 166 -15.96 0.22 1.59
CA ALA A 166 -15.69 -0.07 3.00
C ALA A 166 -14.19 -0.15 3.31
N MET A 167 -13.36 -0.49 2.31
CA MET A 167 -11.91 -0.55 2.47
C MET A 167 -11.25 0.80 2.77
N LEU A 168 -11.90 1.93 2.42
CA LEU A 168 -11.39 3.26 2.75
C LEU A 168 -11.45 3.57 4.26
N GLY A 169 -12.30 2.85 5.00
CA GLY A 169 -12.45 2.99 6.45
C GLY A 169 -11.53 2.09 7.26
N LEU A 170 -10.69 1.27 6.63
CA LEU A 170 -9.80 0.35 7.33
C LEU A 170 -8.63 1.10 7.95
N THR A 171 -8.38 0.81 9.23
CA THR A 171 -7.24 1.33 9.99
C THR A 171 -6.00 0.47 9.83
N ASP A 172 -6.18 -0.81 9.51
CA ASP A 172 -5.11 -1.79 9.32
C ASP A 172 -4.86 -2.06 7.84
N ALA A 173 -3.68 -2.59 7.53
CA ALA A 173 -3.34 -3.01 6.18
C ALA A 173 -4.21 -4.19 5.75
N LEU A 174 -4.78 -4.11 4.55
CA LEU A 174 -5.56 -5.17 3.92
C LEU A 174 -4.80 -5.70 2.69
N SER A 175 -4.71 -7.03 2.55
CA SER A 175 -4.25 -7.66 1.31
C SER A 175 -5.42 -8.40 0.67
N LEU A 176 -5.68 -8.09 -0.59
CA LEU A 176 -6.63 -8.82 -1.42
C LEU A 176 -5.85 -9.79 -2.30
N ARG A 177 -6.28 -11.04 -2.33
CA ARG A 177 -5.65 -12.10 -3.13
C ARG A 177 -6.71 -13.01 -3.74
N ALA A 178 -6.44 -13.48 -4.95
CA ALA A 178 -7.22 -14.51 -5.60
C ALA A 178 -6.30 -15.40 -6.44
N ALA A 179 -6.53 -16.70 -6.34
CA ALA A 179 -5.87 -17.72 -7.14
C ALA A 179 -6.76 -18.06 -8.36
N GLY A 180 -6.20 -17.92 -9.56
CA GLY A 180 -6.83 -18.29 -10.83
C GLY A 180 -6.08 -19.39 -11.55
N GLN A 181 -6.79 -20.20 -12.34
CA GLN A 181 -6.19 -21.24 -13.18
C GLN A 181 -6.82 -21.24 -14.57
N VAL A 182 -5.98 -21.11 -15.60
CA VAL A 182 -6.37 -21.32 -17.00
C VAL A 182 -6.18 -22.80 -17.31
N GLU A 183 -7.23 -23.45 -17.80
CA GLU A 183 -7.24 -24.85 -18.21
C GLU A 183 -7.48 -24.92 -19.72
N ALA A 184 -6.68 -25.72 -20.44
CA ALA A 184 -6.82 -25.91 -21.88
C ALA A 184 -6.29 -27.28 -22.28
N ALA A 185 -7.16 -28.16 -22.78
CA ALA A 185 -6.82 -29.50 -23.28
C ALA A 185 -5.78 -30.24 -22.39
N GLY A 186 -6.13 -30.42 -21.11
CA GLY A 186 -5.31 -31.08 -20.08
C GLY A 186 -4.27 -30.16 -19.42
N GLY A 187 -3.79 -29.15 -20.14
CA GLY A 187 -2.84 -28.15 -19.67
C GLY A 187 -3.41 -27.18 -18.64
N LYS A 188 -2.54 -26.71 -17.73
CA LYS A 188 -2.91 -25.76 -16.66
C LYS A 188 -1.86 -24.67 -16.50
N GLY A 189 -2.32 -23.42 -16.40
CA GLY A 189 -1.50 -22.25 -16.07
C GLY A 189 -2.09 -21.49 -14.90
N HIS A 190 -1.24 -20.96 -14.01
CA HIS A 190 -1.66 -20.27 -12.80
C HIS A 190 -1.57 -18.75 -12.93
N LEU A 191 -2.60 -18.04 -12.47
CA LEU A 191 -2.64 -16.59 -12.41
C LEU A 191 -3.05 -16.14 -11.01
N ASP A 192 -2.11 -15.57 -10.26
CA ASP A 192 -2.39 -14.89 -9.01
C ASP A 192 -2.82 -13.46 -9.27
N VAL A 193 -3.93 -13.04 -8.68
CA VAL A 193 -4.41 -11.65 -8.72
C VAL A 193 -4.29 -11.08 -7.32
N MET A 194 -3.61 -9.94 -7.19
CA MET A 194 -3.38 -9.34 -5.88
C MET A 194 -3.48 -7.82 -5.88
N ALA A 195 -3.86 -7.29 -4.72
CA ALA A 195 -3.82 -5.88 -4.40
C ALA A 195 -3.56 -5.73 -2.89
N ALA A 196 -3.05 -4.58 -2.47
CA ALA A 196 -2.94 -4.24 -1.06
C ALA A 196 -3.45 -2.83 -0.80
N ILE A 197 -4.08 -2.64 0.35
CA ILE A 197 -4.48 -1.34 0.87
C ILE A 197 -3.69 -1.12 2.14
N ALA A 198 -2.82 -0.12 2.13
CA ALA A 198 -2.09 0.31 3.30
C ALA A 198 -2.85 1.45 3.97
N PRO A 199 -2.96 1.47 5.31
CA PRO A 199 -3.32 2.68 6.01
C PRO A 199 -2.27 3.76 5.69
N ILE A 200 -2.70 5.02 5.61
CA ILE A 200 -1.76 6.12 5.48
C ILE A 200 -1.01 6.25 6.80
N ALA A 201 0.26 5.86 6.82
CA ALA A 201 1.16 6.08 7.94
C ALA A 201 2.32 6.96 7.48
N CYS A 202 2.37 8.19 8.01
CA CYS A 202 3.56 9.00 8.03
C CYS A 202 4.29 8.74 9.36
N THR A 203 5.57 8.42 9.29
CA THR A 203 6.42 8.17 10.46
C THR A 203 7.35 9.37 10.65
N PRO A 204 7.21 10.16 11.73
CA PRO A 204 8.16 11.21 12.05
C PRO A 204 9.40 10.62 12.72
N GLN A 205 10.55 11.17 12.40
CA GLN A 205 11.83 10.85 13.01
C GLN A 205 12.57 12.15 13.32
N LEU A 206 13.01 12.29 14.57
CA LEU A 206 13.83 13.40 15.02
C LEU A 206 15.27 12.92 15.18
N GLY A 207 16.23 13.76 14.76
CA GLY A 207 17.65 13.54 15.01
C GLY A 207 17.93 13.36 16.50
N ASN A 208 18.88 12.50 16.85
CA ASN A 208 19.23 12.17 18.24
C ASN A 208 18.04 11.74 19.11
N GLY A 209 17.00 11.14 18.51
CA GLY A 209 15.78 10.75 19.23
C GLY A 209 14.96 11.94 19.76
N GLY A 210 15.17 13.14 19.22
CA GLY A 210 14.51 14.37 19.67
C GLY A 210 15.18 15.06 20.86
N VAL A 211 16.33 14.56 21.33
CA VAL A 211 17.09 15.20 22.42
C VAL A 211 17.93 16.34 21.86
N VAL A 212 17.73 17.54 22.40
CA VAL A 212 18.54 18.73 22.10
C VAL A 212 19.32 19.11 23.35
N ASP A 213 20.61 18.79 23.36
CA ASP A 213 21.50 19.04 24.49
C ASP A 213 22.24 20.38 24.33
N PHE A 214 21.99 21.30 25.26
CA PHE A 214 22.70 22.58 25.35
C PHE A 214 23.97 22.50 26.22
N GLY A 215 24.22 21.34 26.83
CA GLY A 215 25.26 21.13 27.81
C GLY A 215 25.03 21.92 29.10
N ARG A 216 26.07 21.99 29.92
CA ARG A 216 26.04 22.79 31.15
C ARG A 216 26.20 24.26 30.81
N ILE A 217 25.26 25.09 31.23
CA ILE A 217 25.31 26.55 31.10
C ILE A 217 25.69 27.16 32.46
N PRO A 218 26.94 27.61 32.67
CA PRO A 218 27.33 28.27 33.90
C PRO A 218 26.59 29.61 34.08
N ALA A 219 26.17 29.93 35.31
CA ALA A 219 25.47 31.18 35.60
C ALA A 219 26.22 32.44 35.15
N ARG A 220 27.56 32.42 35.13
CA ARG A 220 28.40 33.51 34.62
C ARG A 220 28.26 33.80 33.11
N GLN A 221 27.69 32.87 32.35
CA GLN A 221 27.38 33.06 30.92
C GLN A 221 26.03 33.76 30.71
N LEU A 222 25.22 33.90 31.77
CA LEU A 222 24.00 34.69 31.72
C LEU A 222 24.36 36.17 31.70
N LEU A 223 23.66 36.93 30.85
CA LEU A 223 23.69 38.38 30.86
C LEU A 223 23.14 38.90 32.20
N GLN A 224 23.69 40.03 32.67
CA GLN A 224 23.34 40.59 33.98
C GLN A 224 22.01 41.36 33.97
N GLU A 225 21.70 42.00 32.84
CA GLU A 225 20.56 42.93 32.73
C GLU A 225 19.53 42.50 31.68
N ALA A 226 19.81 41.44 30.91
CA ALA A 226 18.96 40.99 29.82
C ALA A 226 18.81 39.46 29.78
N GLY A 227 17.78 38.98 29.07
CA GLY A 227 17.64 37.56 28.76
C GLY A 227 18.78 37.06 27.87
N SER A 228 19.24 35.83 28.12
CA SER A 228 20.29 35.16 27.36
C SER A 228 19.68 34.12 26.42
N ARG A 229 20.32 33.90 25.26
CA ARG A 229 19.83 33.02 24.20
C ARG A 229 20.90 32.05 23.71
N TRP A 230 20.52 30.79 23.53
CA TRP A 230 21.33 29.77 22.87
C TRP A 230 20.51 29.08 21.79
N GLN A 231 21.18 28.60 20.74
CA GLN A 231 20.52 27.88 19.65
C GLN A 231 21.24 26.55 19.37
N ARG A 232 20.45 25.52 19.08
CA ARG A 232 20.88 24.23 18.54
C ARG A 232 19.90 23.78 17.48
N SER A 233 20.35 22.93 16.58
CA SER A 233 19.50 22.38 15.51
C SER A 233 19.29 20.89 15.70
N VAL A 234 18.10 20.40 15.36
CA VAL A 234 17.76 18.98 15.29
C VAL A 234 17.05 18.71 13.96
N SER A 235 17.43 17.63 13.27
CA SER A 235 16.78 17.25 12.02
C SER A 235 15.39 16.65 12.29
N LEU A 236 14.42 16.96 11.44
CA LEU A 236 13.14 16.27 11.36
C LEU A 236 13.00 15.66 9.96
N SER A 237 12.68 14.37 9.91
CA SER A 237 12.22 13.71 8.69
C SER A 237 10.87 13.06 8.92
N VAL A 238 9.94 13.23 7.99
CA VAL A 238 8.66 12.53 7.96
C VAL A 238 8.63 11.69 6.70
N HIS A 239 8.46 10.39 6.84
CA HIS A 239 8.29 9.48 5.71
C HIS A 239 6.88 8.92 5.69
N CYS A 240 6.18 9.10 4.57
CA CYS A 240 4.86 8.53 4.34
C CYS A 240 4.98 7.44 3.26
N ASP A 241 4.23 6.35 3.44
CA ASP A 241 4.21 5.22 2.49
C ASP A 241 3.66 5.59 1.09
N ALA A 242 3.04 6.77 0.96
CA ALA A 242 2.52 7.34 -0.28
C ALA A 242 2.23 8.84 -0.12
N PRO A 243 2.04 9.60 -1.22
CA PRO A 243 1.73 11.03 -1.17
C PRO A 243 0.52 11.35 -0.28
N THR A 244 0.77 12.11 0.79
CA THR A 244 -0.18 12.36 1.88
C THR A 244 -0.22 13.84 2.24
N ARG A 245 -1.43 14.37 2.45
CA ARG A 245 -1.62 15.70 3.06
C ARG A 245 -1.61 15.54 4.57
N PHE A 246 -0.70 16.24 5.23
CA PHE A 246 -0.64 16.28 6.69
C PHE A 246 -0.21 17.66 7.18
N ALA A 247 -0.39 17.87 8.47
CA ALA A 247 0.15 18.98 9.22
C ALA A 247 0.86 18.48 10.47
N LEU A 248 1.80 19.28 10.95
CA LEU A 248 2.45 19.09 12.24
C LEU A 248 1.70 19.91 13.29
N SER A 249 1.57 19.36 14.49
CA SER A 249 1.05 20.08 15.66
C SER A 249 1.95 19.78 16.85
N ALA A 250 2.05 20.70 17.79
CA ALA A 250 2.85 20.51 18.99
C ALA A 250 2.05 20.82 20.26
N ARG A 251 2.43 20.11 21.32
CA ARG A 251 1.94 20.30 22.68
C ARG A 251 3.12 20.45 23.61
N ASP A 252 3.07 21.43 24.50
CA ASP A 252 4.04 21.55 25.59
C ASP A 252 3.70 20.58 26.73
N ASN A 253 4.65 19.72 27.11
CA ASN A 253 4.51 18.82 28.25
C ASN A 253 4.95 19.49 29.58
N ARG A 254 5.47 20.72 29.51
CA ARG A 254 6.02 21.53 30.60
C ARG A 254 5.43 22.95 30.66
N SER A 255 4.21 23.14 30.15
CA SER A 255 3.55 24.46 30.03
C SER A 255 3.45 25.24 31.34
N ALA A 256 3.32 24.55 32.47
CA ALA A 256 3.31 25.15 33.79
C ALA A 256 4.65 25.81 34.19
N SER A 257 5.72 25.67 33.41
CA SER A 257 7.05 26.20 33.71
C SER A 257 7.52 27.30 32.76
N VAL A 258 6.67 27.75 31.84
CA VAL A 258 7.01 28.79 30.87
C VAL A 258 7.33 30.11 31.58
N ARG A 259 8.49 30.68 31.25
CA ARG A 259 8.82 32.09 31.53
C ARG A 259 8.69 32.90 30.26
N HIS A 260 8.01 34.04 30.34
CA HIS A 260 7.87 34.96 29.20
C HIS A 260 9.06 35.90 29.05
N PHE A 261 9.37 36.25 27.80
CA PHE A 261 10.46 37.15 27.41
C PHE A 261 9.92 38.27 26.49
N PRO A 262 9.24 39.29 27.04
CA PRO A 262 8.61 40.34 26.25
C PRO A 262 9.60 41.03 25.32
N GLY A 263 9.18 41.23 24.06
CA GLY A 263 9.99 41.91 23.04
C GLY A 263 11.10 41.07 22.40
N LEU A 264 11.36 39.85 22.89
CA LEU A 264 12.32 38.93 22.28
C LEU A 264 11.64 37.84 21.44
N VAL A 265 10.54 37.29 21.93
CA VAL A 265 9.79 36.20 21.29
C VAL A 265 8.32 36.30 21.64
N ASP A 266 7.46 35.96 20.68
CA ASP A 266 6.01 35.94 20.90
C ASP A 266 5.68 34.93 22.02
N PRO A 267 4.99 35.35 23.10
CA PRO A 267 4.61 34.48 24.21
C PRO A 267 3.84 33.23 23.80
N THR A 268 3.13 33.27 22.67
CA THR A 268 2.33 32.15 22.15
C THR A 268 3.16 31.04 21.51
N LEU A 269 4.48 31.24 21.34
CA LEU A 269 5.41 30.27 20.75
C LEU A 269 6.28 29.55 21.79
N LEU A 270 6.17 29.92 23.06
CA LEU A 270 7.08 29.49 24.11
C LEU A 270 6.67 28.17 24.77
N PHE A 271 7.62 27.25 24.86
CA PHE A 271 7.55 25.99 25.59
C PHE A 271 8.38 26.07 26.88
N GLY A 272 7.92 25.42 27.95
CA GLY A 272 8.57 25.47 29.26
C GLY A 272 9.83 24.60 29.35
N VAL A 273 10.78 25.01 30.20
CA VAL A 273 12.06 24.29 30.43
C VAL A 273 12.28 23.88 31.88
N GLY A 274 11.22 23.87 32.68
CA GLY A 274 11.29 23.49 34.10
C GLY A 274 11.41 24.66 35.06
N ARG A 275 11.56 24.33 36.35
CA ARG A 275 11.59 25.28 37.46
C ARG A 275 12.81 25.02 38.34
N THR A 276 13.29 26.06 39.03
CA THR A 276 14.25 25.91 40.14
C THR A 276 13.61 25.15 41.30
N ARG A 277 14.40 24.67 42.28
CA ARG A 277 13.83 24.08 43.51
C ARG A 277 13.00 25.08 44.32
N ALA A 278 13.32 26.37 44.23
CA ALA A 278 12.53 27.47 44.78
C ALA A 278 11.21 27.73 44.00
N GLY A 279 10.92 26.92 42.97
CA GLY A 279 9.70 27.00 42.18
C GLY A 279 9.72 28.10 41.11
N GLN A 280 10.85 28.76 40.83
CA GLN A 280 10.91 29.82 39.81
C GLN A 280 11.01 29.20 38.42
N ALA A 281 10.21 29.66 37.45
CA ALA A 281 10.34 29.24 36.06
C ALA A 281 11.77 29.54 35.55
N LEU A 282 12.46 28.53 35.01
CA LEU A 282 13.86 28.68 34.59
C LEU A 282 13.99 29.50 33.31
N GLY A 283 13.05 29.36 32.40
CA GLY A 283 13.15 29.95 31.07
C GLY A 283 12.05 29.42 30.16
N ALA A 284 12.32 29.46 28.86
CA ALA A 284 11.48 28.85 27.85
C ALA A 284 12.32 28.51 26.62
N TYR A 285 11.75 27.75 25.69
CA TYR A 285 12.33 27.55 24.37
C TYR A 285 11.29 27.77 23.28
N ALA A 286 11.75 28.12 22.08
CA ALA A 286 10.94 28.16 20.87
C ALA A 286 11.55 27.22 19.82
N VAL A 287 10.71 26.69 18.93
CA VAL A 287 11.15 25.79 17.85
C VAL A 287 10.68 26.36 16.52
N SER A 288 11.62 26.77 15.68
CA SER A 288 11.36 27.21 14.32
C SER A 288 11.85 26.19 13.29
N PHE A 289 11.25 26.22 12.12
CA PHE A 289 11.69 25.46 10.95
C PHE A 289 12.61 26.34 10.11
N ASP A 290 13.81 25.84 9.89
CA ASP A 290 14.68 26.27 8.80
C ASP A 290 14.30 25.51 7.52
N SER A 291 14.99 25.81 6.40
CA SER A 291 14.82 25.22 5.07
C SER A 291 14.10 23.86 5.05
N VAL A 292 12.86 23.86 4.53
CA VAL A 292 12.01 22.67 4.48
C VAL A 292 11.94 22.16 3.05
N LEU A 293 12.24 20.89 2.88
CA LEU A 293 12.14 20.18 1.61
C LEU A 293 11.03 19.14 1.70
N ALA A 294 10.09 19.16 0.75
CA ALA A 294 9.12 18.10 0.56
C ALA A 294 9.38 17.41 -0.78
N ASP A 295 9.54 16.09 -0.77
CA ASP A 295 9.87 15.27 -1.96
C ASP A 295 11.07 15.84 -2.77
N GLY A 296 12.05 16.41 -2.06
CA GLY A 296 13.26 17.02 -2.64
C GLY A 296 13.11 18.47 -3.11
N ALA A 297 11.92 19.06 -3.06
CA ALA A 297 11.66 20.44 -3.47
C ALA A 297 11.41 21.38 -2.27
N SER A 298 11.85 22.63 -2.36
CA SER A 298 11.58 23.63 -1.33
C SER A 298 10.08 23.93 -1.23
N VAL A 299 9.57 23.98 0.00
CA VAL A 299 8.15 24.27 0.28
C VAL A 299 7.99 25.44 1.23
N SER A 300 6.83 26.09 1.13
CA SER A 300 6.43 27.17 2.03
C SER A 300 5.57 26.63 3.16
N ALA A 301 5.79 27.13 4.37
CA ALA A 301 4.95 26.82 5.52
C ALA A 301 3.60 27.54 5.45
N LEU A 302 2.57 26.87 5.96
CA LEU A 302 1.22 27.37 6.16
C LEU A 302 0.81 27.07 7.60
N GLN A 303 0.01 27.94 8.20
CA GLN A 303 -0.53 27.77 9.54
C GLN A 303 -2.04 27.90 9.56
N ALA A 304 -2.69 27.15 10.46
CA ALA A 304 -4.12 27.22 10.70
C ALA A 304 -4.43 26.88 12.17
N PRO A 305 -5.47 27.47 12.79
CA PRO A 305 -5.97 26.98 14.06
C PRO A 305 -6.38 25.49 13.97
N PHE A 306 -6.33 24.77 15.09
CA PHE A 306 -6.76 23.38 15.10
C PHE A 306 -8.25 23.26 14.69
N GLY A 307 -8.54 22.41 13.69
CA GLY A 307 -9.89 22.23 13.14
C GLY A 307 -10.35 23.31 12.15
N ALA A 308 -9.52 24.29 11.81
CA ALA A 308 -9.87 25.30 10.81
C ALA A 308 -9.71 24.77 9.37
N LEU A 309 -10.53 25.32 8.45
CA LEU A 309 -10.48 24.99 7.01
C LEU A 309 -9.66 25.99 6.18
N GLN A 310 -9.16 27.07 6.79
CA GLN A 310 -8.41 28.13 6.11
C GLN A 310 -6.96 28.18 6.57
N TRP A 311 -6.06 28.26 5.59
CA TRP A 311 -4.61 28.26 5.80
C TRP A 311 -4.02 29.64 5.50
N LEU A 312 -3.12 30.10 6.35
CA LEU A 312 -2.45 31.38 6.21
C LEU A 312 -0.94 31.17 6.13
N SER A 313 -0.23 32.08 5.47
CA SER A 313 1.23 32.12 5.59
C SER A 313 1.59 32.69 6.98
N PRO A 314 2.57 32.10 7.69
CA PRO A 314 3.14 32.73 8.89
C PRO A 314 3.66 34.14 8.57
N SER A 315 3.54 35.07 9.52
CA SER A 315 4.04 36.45 9.38
C SER A 315 5.56 36.58 9.52
N GLY A 316 6.25 35.48 9.85
CA GLY A 316 7.69 35.38 10.03
C GLY A 316 8.16 33.94 9.84
N PRO A 317 9.23 33.50 10.54
CA PRO A 317 9.62 32.10 10.52
C PRO A 317 8.47 31.18 10.92
N ALA A 318 8.47 29.96 10.40
CA ALA A 318 7.48 28.96 10.77
C ALA A 318 7.86 28.35 12.13
N TYR A 319 6.97 28.41 13.10
CA TYR A 319 7.20 27.86 14.44
C TYR A 319 6.26 26.69 14.73
N LEU A 320 6.75 25.73 15.50
CA LEU A 320 5.85 24.93 16.33
C LEU A 320 5.32 25.82 17.45
N ALA A 321 4.04 25.71 17.74
CA ALA A 321 3.42 26.43 18.85
C ALA A 321 2.75 25.45 19.83
N PRO A 322 2.80 25.73 21.15
CA PRO A 322 2.23 24.88 22.19
C PRO A 322 0.69 24.85 22.19
N ASP A 323 0.02 25.72 21.44
CA ASP A 323 -1.43 25.85 21.36
C ASP A 323 -2.10 24.88 20.38
N ARG A 324 -1.34 23.89 19.88
CA ARG A 324 -1.77 22.86 18.93
C ARG A 324 -2.22 23.37 17.57
N ARG A 325 -1.95 24.64 17.21
CA ARG A 325 -2.20 25.11 15.84
C ARG A 325 -1.45 24.21 14.84
N LEU A 326 -2.03 24.07 13.67
CA LEU A 326 -1.52 23.23 12.60
C LEU A 326 -0.45 23.98 11.81
N LEU A 327 0.65 23.30 11.51
CA LEU A 327 1.69 23.75 10.60
C LEU A 327 1.79 22.77 9.44
N GLY A 328 1.38 23.20 8.25
CA GLY A 328 1.46 22.40 7.04
C GLY A 328 2.41 23.01 6.02
N PHE A 329 2.68 22.29 4.94
CA PHE A 329 3.64 22.71 3.91
C PHE A 329 3.07 22.55 2.51
N ALA A 330 3.39 23.49 1.63
CA ALA A 330 2.91 23.47 0.25
C ALA A 330 3.93 24.04 -0.73
N GLN A 331 3.88 23.57 -1.96
CA GLN A 331 4.61 24.19 -3.08
C GLN A 331 3.84 25.44 -3.55
N GLY A 332 4.52 26.57 -3.68
CA GLY A 332 3.90 27.83 -4.13
C GLY A 332 2.96 28.50 -3.12
N ASN A 333 2.02 29.33 -3.59
CA ASN A 333 1.11 30.12 -2.76
C ASN A 333 -0.23 29.40 -2.48
N ALA A 334 -0.20 28.25 -1.80
CA ALA A 334 -1.39 27.40 -1.60
C ALA A 334 -2.35 27.86 -0.48
N ARG A 335 -2.51 29.16 -0.22
CA ARG A 335 -3.33 29.69 0.90
C ARG A 335 -4.80 29.22 0.85
N GLN A 336 -5.34 29.00 -0.35
CA GLN A 336 -6.71 28.51 -0.53
C GLN A 336 -6.82 26.97 -0.65
N ALA A 337 -5.73 26.28 -0.96
CA ALA A 337 -5.72 24.83 -1.22
C ALA A 337 -5.16 24.00 -0.04
N GLY A 338 -4.52 24.65 0.93
CA GLY A 338 -3.89 24.02 2.08
C GLY A 338 -2.61 23.24 1.73
N PRO A 339 -2.11 22.40 2.65
CA PRO A 339 -0.89 21.62 2.48
C PRO A 339 -0.98 20.68 1.27
N THR A 340 0.10 20.63 0.49
CA THR A 340 0.20 19.74 -0.67
C THR A 340 0.48 18.31 -0.20
N ALA A 341 0.03 17.31 -0.96
CA ALA A 341 0.38 15.92 -0.66
C ALA A 341 1.88 15.70 -0.90
N MET A 342 2.55 15.01 0.02
CA MET A 342 3.97 14.66 -0.09
C MET A 342 4.27 13.28 0.49
N SER A 343 5.35 12.64 0.05
CA SER A 343 5.80 11.33 0.56
C SER A 343 6.96 11.46 1.55
N GLN A 344 7.73 12.53 1.44
CA GLN A 344 8.86 12.85 2.32
C GLN A 344 8.85 14.33 2.69
N LEU A 345 9.09 14.64 3.95
CA LEU A 345 9.38 15.98 4.45
C LEU A 345 10.70 15.92 5.21
N ASN A 346 11.66 16.78 4.86
CA ASN A 346 12.91 16.93 5.58
C ASN A 346 13.07 18.40 5.99
N ALA A 347 13.37 18.63 7.26
CA ALA A 347 13.56 19.96 7.82
C ALA A 347 14.69 19.97 8.86
N SER A 348 15.31 21.13 9.02
CA SER A 348 16.12 21.44 10.20
C SER A 348 15.25 22.27 11.16
N LEU A 349 15.13 21.82 12.41
CA LEU A 349 14.45 22.56 13.46
C LEU A 349 15.49 23.33 14.26
N ALA A 350 15.38 24.65 14.31
CA ALA A 350 16.16 25.49 15.22
C ALA A 350 15.43 25.57 16.57
N VAL A 351 16.09 25.08 17.61
CA VAL A 351 15.63 25.16 18.99
C VAL A 351 16.39 26.28 19.68
N GLU A 352 15.67 27.34 20.03
CA GLU A 352 16.22 28.50 20.74
C GLU A 352 15.81 28.44 22.22
N LEU A 353 16.81 28.34 23.09
CA LEU A 353 16.66 28.38 24.55
C LEU A 353 16.83 29.81 25.04
N PHE A 354 15.87 30.27 25.85
CA PHE A 354 15.87 31.57 26.50
C PHE A 354 15.94 31.40 28.01
N LEU A 355 16.93 32.02 28.63
CA LEU A 355 17.06 32.11 30.09
C LEU A 355 17.05 33.58 30.52
N PRO A 356 16.49 33.92 31.69
CA PRO A 356 16.47 35.30 32.16
C PRO A 356 17.87 35.78 32.58
N ALA A 357 17.95 37.05 32.95
CA ALA A 357 19.16 37.63 33.51
C ALA A 357 19.62 36.89 34.78
N ALA A 358 20.93 36.91 35.05
CA ALA A 358 21.53 36.17 36.16
C ALA A 358 20.86 36.46 37.52
N GLY A 359 20.56 37.73 37.81
CA GLY A 359 19.91 38.16 39.05
C GLY A 359 18.43 37.79 39.19
N ALA A 360 17.78 37.34 38.12
CA ALA A 360 16.36 36.98 38.13
C ALA A 360 16.10 35.53 38.58
N LEU A 361 17.15 34.75 38.80
CA LEU A 361 17.08 33.37 39.28
C LEU A 361 17.89 33.21 40.57
N SER A 362 17.32 32.50 41.54
CA SER A 362 18.06 32.04 42.71
C SER A 362 18.84 30.77 42.36
N LEU A 363 20.03 30.94 41.78
CA LEU A 363 20.92 29.85 41.32
C LEU A 363 21.93 29.46 42.42
N ASN A 364 21.42 28.94 43.53
CA ASN A 364 22.26 28.48 44.65
C ASN A 364 22.80 27.05 44.41
N GLU A 365 22.33 26.40 43.35
CA GLU A 365 22.58 25.02 42.99
C GLU A 365 22.35 24.80 41.49
N GLU A 366 22.70 23.61 41.01
CA GLU A 366 22.40 23.22 39.64
C GLU A 366 20.90 22.98 39.45
N ALA A 367 20.33 23.64 38.44
CA ALA A 367 18.93 23.49 38.06
C ALA A 367 18.84 22.84 36.67
N PRO A 368 18.16 21.69 36.52
CA PRO A 368 18.03 21.03 35.23
C PRO A 368 17.15 21.86 34.29
N ILE A 369 17.63 22.10 33.08
CA ILE A 369 16.86 22.70 31.99
C ILE A 369 16.25 21.55 31.20
N ASP A 370 15.00 21.22 31.51
CA ASP A 370 14.35 19.98 31.05
C ASP A 370 13.03 20.27 30.33
N GLY A 371 13.15 20.89 29.15
CA GLY A 371 12.03 21.09 28.24
C GLY A 371 11.53 19.78 27.65
N ALA A 372 10.21 19.68 27.42
CA ALA A 372 9.63 18.52 26.76
C ALA A 372 8.36 18.93 25.99
N ALA A 373 8.26 18.52 24.74
CA ALA A 373 7.08 18.69 23.90
C ALA A 373 6.73 17.40 23.16
N THR A 374 5.46 17.28 22.77
CA THR A 374 4.95 16.22 21.89
C THR A 374 4.74 16.80 20.50
N LEU A 375 5.32 16.18 19.48
CA LEU A 375 5.06 16.48 18.07
C LEU A 375 4.05 15.46 17.52
N GLU A 376 2.99 15.95 16.89
CA GLU A 376 1.89 15.14 16.35
C GLU A 376 1.80 15.33 14.83
N ILE A 377 1.52 14.25 14.10
CA ILE A 377 1.11 14.30 12.70
C ILE A 377 -0.41 14.29 12.65
N ILE A 378 -0.99 15.32 12.04
CA ILE A 378 -2.41 15.47 11.80
C ILE A 378 -2.67 15.23 10.32
N TYR A 379 -3.32 14.11 9.98
CA TYR A 379 -3.73 13.82 8.60
C TYR A 379 -4.90 14.72 8.19
N LEU A 380 -4.83 15.27 6.98
CA LEU A 380 -5.81 16.22 6.44
C LEU A 380 -6.76 15.60 5.42
#